data_AF-A0A920BR74-F1
#
_entry.id   AF-A0A920BR74-F1
#
_cell.length_a   1.000
_cell.length_b   1.000
_cell.length_c   1.000
_cell.angle_alpha   90.00
_cell.angle_beta   90.00
_cell.angle_gamma   90.00
#
_symmetry.space_group_name_H-M   'P 1'
#
loop_
_entity.id
_entity.type
_entity.pdbx_description
1 polymer ?
#
loop_
_entity_poly.entity_id
_entity_poly.type
_entity_poly.pdbx_seq_one_letter_code
_entity_poly.pdbx_strand_id
1 'polypeptide(L)'
;MAEIDETRQLRWYLGLGVAFLAVAPLLMMTLLATQPDAPDGAAVPVFIAGPVNLVGLGLVLRSMFAADREVSARFLKIGAIVVLVGDLLLYGIRALAT
;
A
#
# COMPACT_ATOMS: atom_id res chain seq x y z
N MET A 1 -1.75 21.28 29.37
CA MET A 1 -1.55 19.83 29.64
C MET A 1 -1.47 19.16 28.28
N ALA A 2 -0.40 18.42 27.98
CA ALA A 2 -0.33 17.69 26.72
C ALA A 2 -1.39 16.57 26.75
N GLU A 3 -2.36 16.63 25.84
CA GLU A 3 -3.38 15.59 25.70
C GLU A 3 -2.69 14.30 25.26
N ILE A 4 -2.81 13.24 26.06
CA ILE A 4 -2.23 11.94 25.72
C ILE A 4 -3.12 11.33 24.62
N ASP A 5 -2.62 11.26 23.38
CA ASP A 5 -3.33 10.59 22.29
C ASP A 5 -3.15 9.06 22.41
N GLU A 6 -4.07 8.44 23.14
CA GLU A 6 -4.14 6.99 23.34
C GLU A 6 -4.25 6.21 22.03
N THR A 7 -4.82 6.82 20.98
CA THR A 7 -5.01 6.16 19.68
C THR A 7 -3.77 6.24 18.78
N ARG A 8 -2.71 6.94 19.20
CA ARG A 8 -1.48 7.12 18.40
C ARG A 8 -0.78 5.81 18.10
N GLN A 9 -0.62 4.93 19.09
CA GLN A 9 0.01 3.62 18.88
C GLN A 9 -0.82 2.75 17.94
N LEU A 10 -2.15 2.73 18.12
CA LEU A 10 -3.06 1.98 17.24
C LEU A 10 -2.95 2.44 15.79
N ARG A 11 -2.98 3.76 15.53
CA ARG A 11 -2.82 4.31 14.16
C ARG A 11 -1.47 3.94 13.56
N TRP A 12 -0.41 3.93 14.37
CA TRP A 12 0.92 3.56 13.92
C TRP A 12 0.99 2.09 13.50
N TYR A 13 0.44 1.16 14.30
CA TYR A 13 0.38 -0.26 13.97
C TYR A 13 -0.52 -0.55 12.78
N LEU A 14 -1.67 0.13 12.67
CA LEU A 14 -2.50 0.07 11.47
C LEU A 14 -1.74 0.55 10.24
N GLY A 15 -1.00 1.66 10.35
CA GLY A 15 -0.12 2.15 9.30
C GLY A 15 0.92 1.12 8.87
N LEU A 16 1.56 0.44 9.83
CA LEU A 16 2.52 -0.64 9.53
C LEU A 16 1.86 -1.79 8.76
N GLY A 17 0.66 -2.22 9.16
CA GLY A 17 -0.09 -3.26 8.46
C GLY A 17 -0.45 -2.86 7.02
N VAL A 18 -0.89 -1.63 6.81
CA VAL A 18 -1.21 -1.12 5.46
C VAL A 18 0.05 -0.94 4.62
N ALA A 19 1.17 -0.49 5.21
CA ALA A 19 2.44 -0.40 4.51
C ALA A 19 2.94 -1.77 4.06
N PHE A 20 2.79 -2.79 4.90
CA PHE A 20 3.08 -4.17 4.55
C PHE A 20 2.19 -4.65 3.39
N LEU A 21 0.89 -4.34 3.45
CA LEU A 21 -0.07 -4.65 2.40
C LEU A 21 0.28 -3.97 1.06
N ALA A 22 0.82 -2.76 1.07
CA ALA A 22 1.25 -2.08 -0.15
C ALA A 22 2.53 -2.70 -0.77
N VAL A 23 3.45 -3.16 0.08
CA VAL A 23 4.81 -3.55 -0.34
C VAL A 23 4.92 -5.04 -0.65
N ALA A 24 4.39 -5.92 0.21
CA ALA A 24 4.62 -7.36 0.08
C ALA A 24 3.99 -7.96 -1.20
N PRO A 25 2.71 -7.69 -1.54
CA PRO A 25 2.12 -8.10 -2.82
C PRO A 25 2.86 -7.57 -4.03
N LEU A 26 3.23 -6.29 -4.00
CA LEU A 26 3.91 -5.63 -5.10
C LEU A 26 5.29 -6.27 -5.37
N LEU A 27 6.06 -6.53 -4.31
CA LEU A 27 7.34 -7.22 -4.41
C LEU A 27 7.17 -8.66 -4.90
N MET A 28 6.21 -9.40 -4.36
CA MET A 28 5.93 -10.78 -4.78
C MET A 28 5.59 -10.84 -6.28
N MET A 29 4.72 -9.96 -6.76
CA MET A 29 4.37 -9.89 -8.18
C MET A 29 5.52 -9.43 -9.06
N THR A 30 6.36 -8.51 -8.57
CA THR A 30 7.57 -8.09 -9.27
C THR A 30 8.52 -9.28 -9.46
N LEU A 31 8.74 -10.07 -8.40
CA LEU A 31 9.56 -11.28 -8.49
C LEU A 31 9.01 -12.27 -9.51
N LEU A 32 7.69 -12.52 -9.50
CA LEU A 32 7.03 -13.38 -10.48
C LEU A 32 7.18 -12.86 -11.91
N ALA A 33 7.10 -11.55 -12.12
CA ALA A 33 7.24 -10.93 -13.43
C ALA A 33 8.68 -10.96 -13.97
N THR A 34 9.68 -11.12 -13.08
CA THR A 34 11.10 -11.17 -13.45
C THR A 34 11.65 -12.59 -13.63
N GLN A 35 10.81 -13.62 -13.50
CA GLN A 35 11.25 -15.00 -13.72
C GLN A 35 11.60 -15.23 -15.21
N PRO A 36 12.61 -16.07 -15.52
CA PRO A 36 13.04 -16.31 -16.91
C PRO A 36 11.96 -16.90 -17.82
N ASP A 37 11.01 -17.62 -17.24
CA ASP A 37 9.88 -18.29 -17.87
C ASP A 37 8.55 -17.52 -17.70
N ALA A 38 8.62 -16.26 -17.24
CA ALA A 38 7.43 -15.44 -17.06
C ALA A 38 6.72 -15.21 -18.41
N PRO A 39 5.37 -15.35 -18.47
CA PRO A 39 4.63 -15.14 -19.71
C PRO A 39 4.72 -13.68 -20.18
N ASP A 40 4.57 -13.48 -21.48
CA ASP A 40 4.52 -12.14 -22.08
C ASP A 40 3.44 -11.29 -21.39
N GLY A 41 3.83 -10.12 -20.88
CA GLY A 41 2.94 -9.23 -20.14
C GLY A 41 2.84 -9.48 -18.63
N ALA A 42 3.60 -10.41 -18.05
CA ALA A 42 3.62 -10.65 -16.60
C ALA A 42 3.96 -9.40 -15.77
N ALA A 43 4.64 -8.40 -16.36
CA ALA A 43 4.96 -7.13 -15.72
C ALA A 43 3.82 -6.10 -15.74
N VAL A 44 2.79 -6.27 -16.58
CA VAL A 44 1.68 -5.30 -16.72
C VAL A 44 0.97 -5.01 -15.40
N PRO A 45 0.62 -6.01 -14.54
CA PRO A 45 0.04 -5.74 -13.24
C PRO A 45 0.91 -4.83 -12.37
N VAL A 46 2.22 -5.07 -12.35
CA VAL A 46 3.19 -4.31 -11.55
C VAL A 46 3.34 -2.88 -12.07
N PHE A 47 3.40 -2.69 -13.40
CA PHE A 47 3.49 -1.36 -14.00
C PHE A 47 2.28 -0.48 -13.74
N ILE A 48 1.07 -1.06 -13.71
CA ILE A 48 -0.17 -0.31 -13.47
C ILE A 48 -0.41 -0.09 -11.97
N ALA A 49 -0.35 -1.17 -11.17
CA ALA A 49 -0.67 -1.10 -9.76
C ALA A 49 0.48 -0.56 -8.89
N GLY A 50 1.73 -0.70 -9.32
CA GLY A 50 2.91 -0.28 -8.57
C GLY A 50 2.88 1.20 -8.20
N PRO A 51 2.69 2.14 -9.16
CA PRO A 51 2.57 3.56 -8.84
C PRO A 51 1.44 3.86 -7.86
N VAL A 52 0.29 3.18 -7.98
CA VAL A 52 -0.86 3.36 -7.08
C VAL A 52 -0.50 2.93 -5.65
N ASN A 53 0.11 1.76 -5.49
CA ASN A 53 0.56 1.26 -4.20
C ASN A 53 1.67 2.13 -3.58
N LEU A 54 2.59 2.68 -4.39
CA LEU A 54 3.62 3.62 -3.92
C LEU A 54 3.02 4.95 -3.42
N VAL A 55 2.00 5.48 -4.10
CA VAL A 55 1.27 6.66 -3.64
C VAL A 55 0.56 6.37 -2.32
N GLY A 56 -0.13 5.22 -2.23
CA GLY A 56 -0.78 4.77 -1.01
C GLY A 56 0.20 4.64 0.16
N LEU A 57 1.35 4.00 -0.07
CA LEU A 57 2.43 3.86 0.90
C LEU A 57 2.95 5.23 1.37
N GLY A 58 3.17 6.18 0.47
CA GLY A 58 3.61 7.53 0.83
C GLY A 58 2.63 8.23 1.78
N LEU A 59 1.32 8.08 1.54
CA LEU A 59 0.28 8.62 2.43
C LEU A 59 0.28 7.92 3.79
N VAL A 60 0.43 6.59 3.81
CA VAL A 60 0.50 5.80 5.05
C VAL A 60 1.72 6.20 5.88
N LEU A 61 2.90 6.30 5.27
CA LEU A 61 4.11 6.75 5.97
C LEU A 61 3.93 8.15 6.53
N ARG A 62 3.36 9.08 5.74
CA ARG A 62 3.04 10.42 6.21
C ARG A 62 2.07 10.42 7.40
N SER A 63 1.11 9.49 7.42
CA SER A 63 0.17 9.33 8.54
C SER A 63 0.83 8.89 9.85
N MET A 64 1.86 8.04 9.74
CA MET A 64 2.59 7.48 10.89
C MET A 64 3.50 8.50 11.56
N PHE A 65 4.02 9.46 10.79
CA PHE A 65 4.89 10.53 11.28
C PHE A 65 4.15 11.83 11.63
N ALA A 66 2.85 11.92 11.36
CA ALA A 66 2.05 13.09 11.70
C ALA A 66 1.85 13.22 13.23
N ALA A 67 2.15 14.40 13.76
CA ALA A 67 1.93 14.72 15.18
C ALA A 67 0.45 14.97 15.49
N ASP A 68 -0.28 15.56 14.54
CA ASP A 68 -1.70 15.86 14.66
C ASP A 68 -2.56 14.60 14.40
N ARG A 69 -3.52 14.36 15.31
CA ARG A 69 -4.41 13.21 15.27
C ARG A 69 -5.29 13.16 14.03
N GLU A 70 -5.90 14.28 13.66
CA GLU A 70 -6.84 14.37 12.54
C GLU A 70 -6.11 14.22 11.21
N VAL A 71 -4.93 14.82 11.10
CA VAL A 71 -4.05 14.68 9.94
C VAL A 71 -3.57 13.23 9.80
N SER A 72 -3.13 12.61 10.89
CA SER A 72 -2.73 11.20 10.94
C SER A 72 -3.88 10.29 10.50
N ALA A 73 -5.07 10.42 11.09
CA ALA A 73 -6.22 9.60 10.74
C ALA A 73 -6.65 9.77 9.27
N ARG A 74 -6.66 11.01 8.76
CA ARG A 74 -7.02 11.30 7.37
C ARG A 74 -6.06 10.67 6.39
N PHE A 75 -4.75 10.83 6.58
CA PHE A 75 -3.77 10.23 5.68
C PHE A 75 -3.78 8.71 5.76
N LEU A 76 -3.96 8.12 6.94
CA LEU A 76 -4.07 6.67 7.11
C LEU A 76 -5.28 6.12 6.33
N LYS A 77 -6.44 6.77 6.45
CA LYS A 77 -7.67 6.36 5.74
C LYS A 77 -7.49 6.43 4.22
N ILE A 78 -7.00 7.57 3.71
CA ILE A 78 -6.82 7.75 2.26
C ILE A 78 -5.75 6.79 1.75
N GLY A 79 -4.63 6.67 2.47
CA GLY A 79 -3.55 5.74 2.13
C GLY A 79 -4.05 4.30 2.06
N ALA A 80 -4.82 3.85 3.06
CA ALA A 80 -5.41 2.51 3.06
C ALA A 80 -6.34 2.27 1.87
N ILE A 81 -7.21 3.23 1.53
CA ILE A 81 -8.09 3.10 0.35
C ILE A 81 -7.26 2.99 -0.93
N VAL A 82 -6.23 3.82 -1.09
CA VAL A 82 -5.37 3.81 -2.28
C VAL A 82 -4.61 2.48 -2.39
N VAL A 83 -4.08 1.96 -1.29
CA VAL A 83 -3.43 0.63 -1.26
C VAL A 83 -4.40 -0.48 -1.64
N LEU A 84 -5.61 -0.49 -1.07
CA LEU A 84 -6.62 -1.49 -1.41
C LEU A 84 -7.02 -1.44 -2.89
N VAL A 85 -7.12 -0.25 -3.47
CA VAL A 85 -7.34 -0.08 -4.92
C VAL A 85 -6.13 -0.57 -5.72
N GLY A 86 -4.91 -0.25 -5.28
CA GLY A 86 -3.67 -0.74 -5.88
C GLY A 86 -3.62 -2.27 -5.91
N ASP A 87 -3.93 -2.93 -4.81
CA ASP A 87 -3.97 -4.39 -4.72
C ASP A 87 -5.08 -4.99 -5.56
N LEU A 88 -6.26 -4.37 -5.58
CA LEU A 88 -7.35 -4.79 -6.47
C LEU A 88 -6.90 -4.74 -7.95
N LEU A 89 -6.19 -3.69 -8.36
CA LEU A 89 -5.62 -3.60 -9.70
C LEU A 89 -4.55 -4.67 -9.92
N LEU A 90 -3.65 -4.87 -8.95
CA LEU A 90 -2.56 -5.83 -9.05
C LEU A 90 -3.08 -7.26 -9.27
N TYR A 91 -4.00 -7.70 -8.41
CA TYR A 91 -4.58 -9.03 -8.49
C TYR A 91 -5.60 -9.16 -9.61
N GLY A 92 -6.39 -8.11 -9.88
CA GLY A 92 -7.40 -8.10 -10.93
C GLY A 92 -6.78 -8.20 -12.32
N ILE A 93 -5.73 -7.42 -12.61
CA ILE A 93 -5.02 -7.50 -13.90
C ILE A 93 -4.35 -8.87 -14.03
N ARG A 94 -3.72 -9.37 -12.96
CA ARG A 94 -3.10 -10.69 -12.98
C ARG A 94 -4.13 -11.79 -13.31
N ALA A 95 -5.28 -11.78 -12.65
CA ALA A 95 -6.33 -12.78 -12.85
C ALA A 95 -6.96 -12.72 -14.26
N LEU A 96 -6.93 -11.56 -14.92
CA LEU A 96 -7.38 -11.42 -16.31
C LEU A 96 -6.31 -11.81 -17.33
N ALA A 97 -5.03 -11.80 -16.93
CA ALA A 97 -3.89 -12.09 -17.79
C ALA A 97 -3.43 -13.56 -17.72
N THR A 98 -3.88 -14.32 -16.73
CA THR A 98 -3.62 -15.76 -16.54
C THR A 98 -4.86 -16.59 -16.81
#